data_AF-A0A7C5KEE9-F1
#
_entry.id   AF-A0A7C5KEE9-F1
#
_cell.length_a   1.000
_cell.length_b   1.000
_cell.length_c   1.000
_cell.angle_alpha   90.00
_cell.angle_beta   90.00
_cell.angle_gamma   90.00
#
_symmetry.space_group_name_H-M   'P 1'
#
loop_
_entity.id
_entity.type
_entity.pdbx_description
1 polymer ?
#
loop_
_entity_poly.entity_id
_entity_poly.type
_entity_poly.pdbx_seq_one_letter_code
_entity_poly.pdbx_strand_id
1 'polypeptide(L)'
;MKKYTFIFLILTLLILVAKTSYAEFNLSDLSQNEMLLKQGETNLVLPGEYFEISIENQDNSKFSIDYDKSLIELTRDESLPSHQIYYFKAIAEDVSNTKIIVKSDKENSKALTYDVYISPADKIPLVTLRDIKDNPDKYINKFVRLNARFLGWSRPVNTNEIWGTLVTKSDTVIEDNTGAAFISGTNFMYKTNYAVEFIVKVKPNEKDGFEIKLVKLLK
;
A
#
# COMPACT_ATOMS: atom_id res chain seq x y z
N MET A 1 24.48 -24.16 -49.33
CA MET A 1 24.84 -23.86 -47.91
C MET A 1 24.15 -22.59 -47.40
N LYS A 2 22.80 -22.50 -47.39
CA LYS A 2 22.06 -21.31 -46.90
C LYS A 2 20.85 -21.61 -46.00
N LYS A 3 20.53 -22.88 -45.74
CA LYS A 3 19.34 -23.28 -44.94
C LYS A 3 19.64 -23.58 -43.47
N TYR A 4 20.90 -23.79 -43.08
CA TYR A 4 21.27 -24.12 -41.71
C TYR A 4 21.61 -22.90 -40.84
N THR A 5 21.91 -21.76 -41.46
CA THR A 5 22.23 -20.52 -40.73
C THR A 5 20.98 -19.86 -40.11
N PHE A 6 19.79 -20.10 -40.68
CA PHE A 6 18.54 -19.49 -40.21
C PHE A 6 17.97 -20.21 -38.98
N ILE A 7 18.16 -21.53 -38.87
CA ILE A 7 17.71 -22.31 -37.72
C ILE A 7 18.57 -22.03 -36.49
N PHE A 8 19.88 -21.83 -36.68
CA PHE A 8 20.79 -21.50 -35.58
C PHE A 8 20.52 -20.10 -34.99
N LEU A 9 20.10 -19.14 -35.82
CA LEU A 9 19.73 -17.78 -35.38
C LEU A 9 18.43 -17.77 -34.56
N ILE A 10 17.44 -18.60 -34.92
CA ILE A 10 16.18 -18.72 -34.16
C ILE A 10 16.40 -19.46 -32.83
N LEU A 11 17.25 -20.50 -32.82
CA LEU A 11 17.56 -21.23 -31.60
C LEU A 11 18.37 -20.38 -30.60
N THR A 12 19.28 -19.54 -31.08
CA THR A 12 20.02 -18.60 -30.23
C THR A 12 19.14 -17.44 -29.74
N LEU A 13 18.18 -16.97 -30.54
CA LEU A 13 17.19 -15.99 -30.07
C LEU A 13 16.30 -16.54 -28.96
N LEU A 14 15.88 -17.81 -29.04
CA LEU A 14 15.07 -18.46 -28.00
C LEU A 14 15.84 -18.67 -26.68
N ILE A 15 17.16 -18.88 -26.74
CA ILE A 15 18.00 -19.00 -25.55
C ILE A 15 18.28 -17.61 -24.91
N LEU A 16 18.28 -16.54 -25.70
CA LEU A 16 18.38 -15.16 -25.19
C LEU A 16 17.08 -14.64 -24.57
N VAL A 17 15.91 -15.11 -25.03
CA VAL A 17 14.61 -14.74 -24.43
C VAL A 17 14.34 -15.50 -23.12
N ALA A 18 14.98 -16.64 -22.88
CA ALA A 18 14.85 -17.40 -21.63
C ALA A 18 15.68 -16.85 -20.46
N LYS A 19 16.48 -15.80 -20.69
CA LYS A 19 17.17 -15.03 -19.64
C LYS A 19 16.55 -13.65 -19.49
N THR A 20 15.23 -13.58 -19.33
CA THR A 20 14.70 -12.50 -18.48
C THR A 20 15.22 -12.80 -17.09
N SER A 21 16.30 -12.12 -16.70
CA SER A 21 16.70 -12.01 -15.31
C SER A 21 15.46 -11.57 -14.54
N TYR A 22 14.83 -12.52 -13.84
CA TYR A 22 13.95 -12.16 -12.76
C TYR A 22 14.83 -11.37 -11.82
N ALA A 23 14.62 -10.06 -11.74
CA ALA A 23 15.17 -9.27 -10.67
C ALA A 23 14.63 -9.94 -9.40
N GLU A 24 15.50 -10.66 -8.69
CA GLU A 24 15.17 -11.18 -7.37
C GLU A 24 14.83 -9.97 -6.53
N PHE A 25 13.55 -9.85 -6.23
CA PHE A 25 13.03 -8.78 -5.41
C PHE A 25 13.62 -8.92 -4.02
N ASN A 26 14.47 -7.99 -3.63
CA ASN A 26 15.00 -7.94 -2.28
C ASN A 26 14.00 -7.15 -1.41
N LEU A 27 13.34 -7.84 -0.48
CA LEU A 27 12.37 -7.26 0.46
C LEU A 27 12.97 -6.11 1.31
N SER A 28 14.29 -5.93 1.30
CA SER A 28 15.00 -4.89 2.03
C SER A 28 14.70 -3.46 1.56
N ASP A 29 14.41 -3.26 0.27
CA ASP A 29 14.28 -1.89 -0.31
C ASP A 29 12.92 -1.23 -0.02
N LEU A 30 11.96 -1.96 0.52
CA LEU A 30 10.67 -1.39 0.96
C LEU A 30 10.69 -0.86 2.40
N SER A 31 11.80 -0.99 3.13
CA SER A 31 11.83 -0.80 4.58
C SER A 31 12.32 0.55 5.11
N GLN A 32 12.47 1.58 4.26
CA GLN A 32 12.78 2.95 4.71
C GLN A 32 12.00 4.07 3.98
N ASN A 33 10.88 3.75 3.32
CA ASN A 33 10.02 4.80 2.80
C ASN A 33 9.17 5.35 3.96
N GLU A 34 9.53 6.54 4.45
CA GLU A 34 8.67 7.34 5.33
C GLU A 34 7.30 7.46 4.65
N MET A 35 6.26 6.94 5.30
CA MET A 35 4.92 6.92 4.72
C MET A 35 4.31 8.33 4.79
N LEU A 36 4.04 8.94 3.64
CA LEU A 36 3.33 10.23 3.59
C LEU A 36 1.84 10.04 3.93
N LEU A 37 1.40 10.68 5.01
CA LEU A 37 0.00 10.67 5.42
C LEU A 37 -0.88 11.48 4.47
N LYS A 38 -2.09 10.98 4.22
CA LYS A 38 -3.10 11.64 3.36
C LYS A 38 -4.21 12.25 4.19
N GLN A 39 -4.60 13.48 3.85
CA GLN A 39 -5.76 14.13 4.44
C GLN A 39 -7.06 13.47 3.96
N GLY A 40 -8.07 13.46 4.83
CA GLY A 40 -9.40 12.91 4.51
C GLY A 40 -9.47 11.39 4.41
N GLU A 41 -8.36 10.67 4.62
CA GLU A 41 -8.33 9.22 4.73
C GLU A 41 -7.81 8.81 6.12
N THR A 42 -8.31 7.71 6.67
CA THR A 42 -7.64 7.02 7.77
C THR A 42 -6.35 6.38 7.25
N ASN A 43 -5.22 6.73 7.87
CA ASN A 43 -3.89 6.22 7.56
C ASN A 43 -3.49 5.14 8.56
N LEU A 44 -3.10 3.96 8.09
CA LEU A 44 -2.61 2.88 8.97
C LEU A 44 -1.11 3.04 9.20
N VAL A 45 -0.69 2.99 10.46
CA VAL A 45 0.71 2.96 10.87
C VAL A 45 0.93 1.76 11.81
N LEU A 46 2.00 0.98 11.63
CA LEU A 46 2.34 -0.07 12.59
C LEU A 46 3.16 0.52 13.75
N PRO A 47 3.12 -0.10 14.96
CA PRO A 47 3.98 0.31 16.07
C PRO A 47 5.46 0.37 15.66
N GLY A 48 6.14 1.44 16.08
CA GLY A 48 7.55 1.69 15.80
C GLY A 48 7.85 2.31 14.43
N GLU A 49 6.86 2.46 13.56
CA GLU A 49 7.08 2.99 12.22
C GLU A 49 7.20 4.50 12.17
N TYR A 50 8.01 4.96 11.21
CA TYR A 50 8.18 6.36 10.90
C TYR A 50 7.25 6.76 9.75
N PHE A 51 6.67 7.95 9.85
CA PHE A 51 5.77 8.51 8.85
C PHE A 51 5.88 10.03 8.84
N GLU A 52 5.45 10.65 7.76
CA GLU A 52 5.59 12.09 7.57
C GLU A 52 4.30 12.78 7.14
N ILE A 53 4.22 14.06 7.46
CA ILE A 53 3.26 14.99 6.90
C ILE A 53 4.04 16.08 6.18
N SER A 54 3.74 16.28 4.90
CA SER A 54 4.26 17.39 4.11
C SER A 54 3.14 18.38 3.83
N ILE A 55 3.42 19.67 4.05
CA ILE A 55 2.48 20.77 3.90
C ILE A 55 3.11 21.79 2.97
N GLU A 56 2.41 22.15 1.89
CA GLU A 56 2.83 23.24 1.03
C GLU A 56 2.81 24.56 1.80
N ASN A 57 3.96 25.22 1.86
CA ASN A 57 4.11 26.53 2.47
C ASN A 57 3.85 27.60 1.41
N GLN A 58 2.57 27.90 1.18
CA GLN A 58 2.20 28.83 0.09
C GLN A 58 2.59 30.28 0.41
N ASP A 59 2.88 30.65 1.66
CA ASP A 59 3.06 32.06 2.05
C ASP A 59 3.85 32.30 3.35
N ASN A 60 4.95 31.58 3.61
CA ASN A 60 5.74 31.69 4.86
C ASN A 60 4.90 31.57 6.15
N SER A 61 3.83 30.77 6.11
CA SER A 61 2.95 30.60 7.25
C SER A 61 3.68 29.87 8.37
N LYS A 62 3.46 30.27 9.63
CA LYS A 62 3.93 29.47 10.75
C LYS A 62 2.86 28.45 11.09
N PHE A 63 3.29 27.21 11.25
CA PHE A 63 2.41 26.10 11.58
C PHE A 63 2.64 25.67 13.02
N SER A 64 1.54 25.46 13.74
CA SER A 64 1.52 24.78 15.02
C SER A 64 0.90 23.40 14.84
N ILE A 65 1.37 22.45 15.64
CA ILE A 65 0.95 21.06 15.54
C ILE A 65 0.46 20.54 16.88
N ASP A 66 -0.67 19.85 16.83
CA ASP A 66 -1.31 19.22 17.97
C ASP A 66 -1.56 17.74 17.67
N TYR A 67 -1.19 16.89 18.63
CA TYR A 67 -1.23 15.45 18.50
C TYR A 67 -1.13 14.77 19.87
N ASP A 68 -1.57 13.51 19.95
CA ASP A 68 -1.46 12.71 21.16
C ASP A 68 -0.03 12.18 21.35
N LYS A 69 0.72 12.85 22.22
CA LYS A 69 2.12 12.51 22.57
C LYS A 69 2.28 11.18 23.28
N SER A 70 1.20 10.56 23.77
CA SER A 70 1.25 9.21 24.34
C SER A 70 1.24 8.12 23.28
N LEU A 71 0.82 8.46 22.05
CA LEU A 71 0.64 7.49 20.96
C LEU A 71 1.66 7.67 19.82
N ILE A 72 2.07 8.91 19.56
CA ILE A 72 3.02 9.25 18.49
C ILE A 72 4.03 10.29 18.98
N GLU A 73 5.25 10.21 18.46
CA GLU A 73 6.37 11.08 18.79
C GLU A 73 6.75 11.90 17.55
N LEU A 74 6.88 13.23 17.67
CA LEU A 74 7.50 14.06 16.64
C LEU A 74 9.02 13.92 16.78
N THR A 75 9.67 13.35 15.78
CA THR A 75 11.11 13.04 15.83
C THR A 75 11.96 14.12 15.20
N ARG A 76 11.42 14.83 14.20
CA ARG A 76 12.08 15.93 13.50
C ARG A 76 11.04 16.78 12.77
N ASP A 77 11.34 18.06 12.58
CA ASP A 77 10.67 18.94 11.64
C ASP A 77 11.68 19.61 10.69
N GLU A 78 11.25 19.84 9.45
CA GLU A 78 12.08 20.48 8.42
C GLU A 78 11.30 21.60 7.72
N SER A 79 11.86 22.81 7.76
CA SER A 79 11.33 23.97 7.04
C SER A 79 12.10 24.16 5.72
N LEU A 80 11.45 23.83 4.62
CA LEU A 80 11.93 24.08 3.25
C LEU A 80 11.28 25.34 2.67
N PRO A 81 11.86 25.97 1.63
CA PRO A 81 11.32 27.20 1.05
C PRO A 81 9.85 27.11 0.60
N SER A 82 9.41 25.93 0.16
CA SER A 82 8.06 25.69 -0.34
C SER A 82 7.25 24.69 0.49
N HIS A 83 7.84 24.07 1.51
CA HIS A 83 7.19 23.01 2.28
C HIS A 83 7.59 23.06 3.75
N GLN A 84 6.66 22.70 4.62
CA GLN A 84 6.96 22.30 6.00
C GLN A 84 6.72 20.80 6.10
N ILE A 85 7.73 20.06 6.57
CA ILE A 85 7.66 18.61 6.76
C ILE A 85 7.78 18.29 8.25
N TYR A 86 6.93 17.37 8.71
CA TYR A 86 6.95 16.85 10.07
C TYR A 86 7.13 15.34 10.03
N TYR A 87 8.14 14.85 10.75
CA TYR A 87 8.47 13.43 10.86
C TYR A 87 8.03 12.89 12.21
N PHE A 88 7.30 11.79 12.18
CA PHE A 88 6.78 11.14 13.38
C PHE A 88 7.25 9.70 13.48
N LYS A 89 7.11 9.16 14.68
CA LYS A 89 7.20 7.73 14.98
C LYS A 89 5.96 7.29 15.77
N ALA A 90 5.35 6.17 15.40
CA ALA A 90 4.33 5.55 16.22
C ALA A 90 4.97 4.86 17.44
N ILE A 91 4.55 5.24 18.64
CA ILE A 91 5.05 4.67 19.90
C ILE A 91 4.01 3.85 20.66
N ALA A 92 2.72 3.98 20.30
CA ALA A 92 1.68 3.10 20.82
C ALA A 92 1.92 1.65 20.40
N GLU A 93 1.90 0.75 21.38
CA GLU A 93 2.05 -0.70 21.15
C GLU A 93 0.72 -1.40 20.87
N ASP A 94 -0.41 -0.79 21.22
CA ASP A 94 -1.77 -1.34 21.05
C ASP A 94 -2.61 -0.57 20.04
N VAL A 95 -3.74 -1.18 19.65
CA VAL A 95 -4.69 -0.58 18.71
C VAL A 95 -5.20 0.76 19.23
N SER A 96 -4.92 1.83 18.48
CA SER A 96 -5.23 3.20 18.87
C SER A 96 -5.69 4.03 17.67
N ASN A 97 -6.56 5.01 17.92
CA ASN A 97 -6.94 6.02 16.93
C ASN A 97 -6.52 7.38 17.45
N THR A 98 -5.83 8.15 16.64
CA THR A 98 -5.44 9.52 16.97
C THR A 98 -5.56 10.43 15.76
N LYS A 99 -5.41 11.73 15.98
CA LYS A 99 -5.42 12.74 14.94
C LYS A 99 -4.21 13.64 15.09
N ILE A 100 -3.61 13.99 13.96
CA ILE A 100 -2.63 15.07 13.90
C ILE A 100 -3.32 16.27 13.30
N ILE A 101 -3.31 17.38 14.03
CA ILE A 101 -3.96 18.63 13.63
C ILE A 101 -2.88 19.67 13.42
N VAL A 102 -2.80 20.21 12.20
CA VAL A 102 -1.87 21.28 11.87
C VAL A 102 -2.65 22.57 11.63
N LYS A 103 -2.29 23.62 12.36
CA LYS A 103 -2.95 24.94 12.31
C LYS A 103 -1.95 25.98 11.83
N SER A 104 -2.31 26.73 10.80
CA SER A 104 -1.57 27.92 10.40
C SER A 104 -1.92 29.09 11.33
N ASP A 105 -0.95 29.96 11.56
CA ASP A 105 -1.11 31.25 12.24
C ASP A 105 -1.95 32.26 11.45
N LYS A 106 -2.24 32.00 10.17
CA LYS A 106 -3.10 32.84 9.35
C LYS A 106 -4.55 32.79 9.81
N GLU A 107 -5.10 33.97 10.03
CA GLU A 107 -6.50 34.20 10.36
C GLU A 107 -7.40 33.59 9.27
N ASN A 108 -8.41 32.80 9.69
CA ASN A 108 -9.36 32.05 8.83
C ASN A 108 -8.79 30.84 8.06
N SER A 109 -7.55 30.41 8.29
CA SER A 109 -7.05 29.16 7.71
C SER A 109 -7.74 27.94 8.37
N LYS A 110 -8.22 27.00 7.54
CA LYS A 110 -8.79 25.75 8.06
C LYS A 110 -7.66 24.84 8.52
N ALA A 111 -7.81 24.26 9.72
CA ALA A 111 -6.86 23.27 10.21
C ALA A 111 -6.81 22.05 9.29
N LEU A 112 -5.59 21.57 9.00
CA LEU A 112 -5.36 20.32 8.31
C LEU A 112 -5.43 19.18 9.33
N THR A 113 -6.19 18.13 9.02
CA THR A 113 -6.38 17.00 9.93
C THR A 113 -6.00 15.71 9.23
N TYR A 114 -5.20 14.90 9.92
CA TYR A 114 -4.74 13.60 9.47
C TYR A 114 -5.19 12.55 10.50
N ASP A 115 -6.07 11.65 10.08
CA ASP A 115 -6.53 10.56 10.93
C ASP A 115 -5.50 9.41 10.88
N VAL A 116 -5.03 8.97 12.05
CA VAL A 116 -4.01 7.93 12.20
C VAL A 116 -4.61 6.76 12.99
N TYR A 117 -4.59 5.59 12.38
CA TYR A 117 -4.94 4.32 12.99
C TYR A 117 -3.66 3.53 13.23
N ILE A 118 -3.31 3.34 14.50
CA ILE A 118 -2.14 2.56 14.91
C ILE A 118 -2.63 1.17 15.27
N SER A 119 -2.04 0.14 14.67
CA SER A 119 -2.39 -1.24 14.98
C SER A 119 -1.20 -2.16 14.78
N PRO A 120 -0.85 -3.01 15.76
CA PRO A 120 -0.01 -4.16 15.51
C PRO A 120 -0.57 -5.00 14.36
N ALA A 121 0.31 -5.59 13.54
CA ALA A 121 -0.12 -6.36 12.38
C ALA A 121 -0.98 -7.56 12.79
N ASP A 122 -0.63 -8.25 13.88
CA ASP A 122 -1.37 -9.41 14.40
C ASP A 122 -2.81 -9.08 14.85
N LYS A 123 -3.06 -7.83 15.25
CA LYS A 123 -4.40 -7.34 15.64
C LYS A 123 -5.29 -7.00 14.43
N ILE A 124 -4.71 -6.85 13.24
CA ILE A 124 -5.47 -6.68 12.00
C ILE A 124 -6.01 -8.05 11.57
N PRO A 125 -7.31 -8.19 11.25
CA PRO A 125 -7.89 -9.49 10.94
C PRO A 125 -7.30 -10.07 9.66
N LEU A 126 -6.81 -11.32 9.73
CA LEU A 126 -6.46 -12.12 8.57
C LEU A 126 -7.73 -12.71 7.97
N VAL A 127 -7.97 -12.45 6.69
CA VAL A 127 -9.17 -12.89 5.96
C VAL A 127 -8.79 -13.49 4.62
N THR A 128 -9.73 -14.20 4.01
CA THR A 128 -9.62 -14.68 2.62
C THR A 128 -10.30 -13.72 1.65
N LEU A 129 -9.96 -13.83 0.36
CA LEU A 129 -10.63 -13.08 -0.70
C LEU A 129 -12.13 -13.41 -0.78
N ARG A 130 -12.50 -14.66 -0.50
CA ARG A 130 -13.91 -15.07 -0.44
C ARG A 130 -14.65 -14.43 0.73
N ASP A 131 -14.03 -14.31 1.90
CA ASP A 131 -14.65 -13.62 3.03
C ASP A 131 -15.05 -12.19 2.65
N ILE A 132 -14.17 -11.49 1.92
CA ILE A 132 -14.43 -10.12 1.43
C ILE A 132 -15.57 -10.12 0.40
N LYS A 133 -15.56 -11.02 -0.58
CA LYS A 133 -16.61 -11.12 -1.60
C LYS A 133 -17.99 -11.41 -1.00
N ASP A 134 -18.06 -12.38 -0.09
CA ASP A 134 -19.34 -12.88 0.42
C ASP A 134 -19.91 -11.92 1.48
N ASN A 135 -19.08 -11.08 2.10
CA ASN A 135 -19.47 -10.16 3.17
C ASN A 135 -18.83 -8.76 3.00
N PRO A 136 -19.04 -8.05 1.88
CA PRO A 136 -18.33 -6.79 1.60
C PRO A 136 -18.60 -5.74 2.68
N ASP A 137 -19.85 -5.63 3.16
CA ASP A 137 -20.26 -4.69 4.20
C ASP A 137 -19.47 -4.86 5.52
N LYS A 138 -18.99 -6.07 5.80
CA LYS A 138 -18.18 -6.34 7.00
C LYS A 138 -16.78 -5.74 6.88
N TYR A 139 -16.24 -5.60 5.68
CA TYR A 139 -14.83 -5.27 5.44
C TYR A 139 -14.61 -3.92 4.77
N ILE A 140 -15.62 -3.35 4.11
CA ILE A 140 -15.56 -2.01 3.52
C ILE A 140 -15.08 -0.97 4.56
N ASN A 141 -14.18 -0.10 4.11
CA ASN A 141 -13.49 0.93 4.88
C ASN A 141 -12.58 0.41 6.01
N LYS A 142 -12.31 -0.90 6.07
CA LYS A 142 -11.42 -1.50 7.07
C LYS A 142 -10.08 -1.91 6.48
N PHE A 143 -9.10 -2.02 7.39
CA PHE A 143 -7.83 -2.69 7.11
C PHE A 143 -7.96 -4.17 7.41
N VAL A 144 -7.46 -5.01 6.51
CA VAL A 144 -7.42 -6.47 6.69
C VAL A 144 -6.05 -6.99 6.23
N ARG A 145 -5.64 -8.11 6.80
CA ARG A 145 -4.50 -8.89 6.30
C ARG A 145 -4.98 -9.92 5.31
N LEU A 146 -4.22 -10.10 4.25
CA LEU A 146 -4.37 -11.15 3.26
C LEU A 146 -3.07 -11.94 3.19
N ASN A 147 -3.18 -13.24 2.91
CA ASN A 147 -2.05 -14.09 2.55
C ASN A 147 -2.29 -14.66 1.16
N ALA A 148 -1.68 -14.05 0.14
CA ALA A 148 -1.98 -14.34 -1.25
C ALA A 148 -0.71 -14.26 -2.13
N ARG A 149 -0.77 -14.92 -3.28
CA ARG A 149 0.25 -14.79 -4.32
C ARG A 149 -0.07 -13.61 -5.21
N PHE A 150 0.93 -12.83 -5.60
CA PHE A 150 0.80 -11.85 -6.67
C PHE A 150 0.97 -12.56 -8.01
N LEU A 151 0.00 -12.44 -8.89
CA LEU A 151 0.01 -13.10 -10.20
C LEU A 151 0.51 -12.19 -11.33
N GLY A 152 0.64 -10.89 -11.09
CA GLY A 152 0.82 -9.93 -12.17
C GLY A 152 -0.45 -9.88 -13.02
N TRP A 153 -0.25 -10.01 -14.33
CA TRP A 153 -1.33 -10.21 -15.32
C TRP A 153 -1.52 -11.68 -15.70
N SER A 154 -0.95 -12.62 -14.93
CA SER A 154 -1.18 -14.04 -15.18
C SER A 154 -2.62 -14.42 -14.86
N ARG A 155 -3.15 -15.42 -15.56
CA ARG A 155 -4.45 -15.99 -15.22
C ARG A 155 -4.41 -16.66 -13.84
N PRO A 156 -5.47 -16.52 -13.03
CA PRO A 156 -5.63 -17.32 -11.82
C PRO A 156 -5.66 -18.82 -12.12
N VAL A 157 -5.26 -19.62 -11.13
CA VAL A 157 -5.22 -21.09 -11.16
C VAL A 157 -6.44 -21.68 -10.43
N ASN A 158 -6.89 -21.02 -9.36
CA ASN A 158 -7.91 -21.54 -8.43
C ASN A 158 -9.33 -21.07 -8.77
N THR A 159 -9.48 -20.10 -9.68
CA THR A 159 -10.78 -19.53 -10.07
C THR A 159 -10.77 -19.03 -11.51
N ASN A 160 -11.93 -19.01 -12.16
CA ASN A 160 -12.13 -18.39 -13.47
C ASN A 160 -12.60 -16.93 -13.36
N GLU A 161 -13.03 -16.51 -12.17
CA GLU A 161 -13.55 -15.16 -11.89
C GLU A 161 -12.52 -14.39 -11.04
N ILE A 162 -12.30 -13.12 -11.39
CA ILE A 162 -11.49 -12.18 -10.61
C ILE A 162 -12.46 -11.17 -9.98
N TRP A 163 -12.40 -11.02 -8.67
CA TRP A 163 -13.31 -10.16 -7.91
C TRP A 163 -12.74 -8.77 -7.65
N GLY A 164 -13.63 -7.85 -7.25
CA GLY A 164 -13.30 -6.45 -6.96
C GLY A 164 -13.09 -5.61 -8.23
N THR A 165 -12.93 -4.31 -8.04
CA THR A 165 -12.77 -3.35 -9.15
C THR A 165 -11.33 -3.29 -9.64
N LEU A 166 -11.16 -3.29 -10.96
CA LEU A 166 -9.94 -2.83 -11.63
C LEU A 166 -9.94 -1.29 -11.66
N VAL A 167 -9.20 -0.67 -10.75
CA VAL A 167 -9.14 0.79 -10.54
C VAL A 167 -8.22 1.44 -11.55
N THR A 168 -7.06 0.84 -11.79
CA THR A 168 -6.05 1.38 -12.71
C THR A 168 -5.47 0.32 -13.63
N LYS A 169 -4.83 0.77 -14.72
CA LYS A 169 -4.09 -0.13 -15.63
C LYS A 169 -2.82 -0.71 -15.02
N SER A 170 -2.39 -0.25 -13.85
CA SER A 170 -1.22 -0.78 -13.13
C SER A 170 -1.60 -1.69 -11.96
N ASP A 171 -2.90 -1.89 -11.74
CA ASP A 171 -3.39 -2.89 -10.80
C ASP A 171 -2.94 -4.28 -11.22
N THR A 172 -2.81 -5.17 -10.25
CA THR A 172 -2.38 -6.55 -10.47
C THR A 172 -3.45 -7.51 -9.94
N VAL A 173 -3.29 -8.79 -10.23
CA VAL A 173 -4.14 -9.84 -9.69
C VAL A 173 -3.43 -10.50 -8.51
N ILE A 174 -4.17 -10.69 -7.42
CA ILE A 174 -3.77 -11.55 -6.31
C ILE A 174 -4.66 -12.79 -6.26
N GLU A 175 -4.10 -13.89 -5.76
CA GLU A 175 -4.80 -15.16 -5.61
C GLU A 175 -4.43 -15.84 -4.29
N ASP A 176 -5.45 -16.22 -3.53
CA ASP A 176 -5.33 -17.10 -2.38
C ASP A 176 -5.95 -18.48 -2.68
N ASN A 177 -6.16 -19.31 -1.65
CA ASN A 177 -6.78 -20.63 -1.80
C ASN A 177 -8.30 -20.58 -2.04
N THR A 178 -8.94 -19.41 -1.96
CA THR A 178 -10.40 -19.25 -2.06
C THR A 178 -10.87 -18.57 -3.34
N GLY A 179 -10.00 -17.77 -3.98
CA GLY A 179 -10.29 -17.05 -5.21
C GLY A 179 -9.17 -16.09 -5.62
N ALA A 180 -9.50 -15.15 -6.50
CA ALA A 180 -8.61 -14.13 -7.02
C ALA A 180 -9.31 -12.78 -7.08
N ALA A 181 -8.55 -11.69 -6.93
CA ALA A 181 -9.07 -10.33 -6.94
C ALA A 181 -8.08 -9.34 -7.56
N PHE A 182 -8.60 -8.24 -8.09
CA PHE A 182 -7.77 -7.09 -8.44
C PHE A 182 -7.29 -6.37 -7.18
N ILE A 183 -6.06 -5.88 -7.22
CA ILE A 183 -5.48 -5.06 -6.16
C ILE A 183 -4.71 -3.87 -6.74
N SER A 184 -4.98 -2.69 -6.18
CA SER A 184 -4.33 -1.43 -6.54
C SER A 184 -3.17 -1.08 -5.61
N GLY A 185 -2.35 -0.09 -5.98
CA GLY A 185 -1.21 0.36 -5.16
C GLY A 185 0.05 -0.52 -5.27
N THR A 186 0.06 -1.43 -6.25
CA THR A 186 1.08 -2.46 -6.43
C THR A 186 2.08 -2.11 -7.51
N ASN A 187 2.34 -0.82 -7.77
CA ASN A 187 2.96 -0.28 -9.00
C ASN A 187 4.29 -0.93 -9.45
N PHE A 188 4.88 -1.85 -8.68
CA PHE A 188 6.12 -2.54 -8.97
C PHE A 188 6.17 -4.02 -8.53
N MET A 189 5.04 -4.64 -8.15
CA MET A 189 5.08 -6.01 -7.66
C MET A 189 5.13 -7.04 -8.79
N TYR A 190 6.27 -7.73 -8.85
CA TYR A 190 6.46 -8.92 -9.65
C TYR A 190 5.59 -10.07 -9.16
N LYS A 191 5.30 -11.00 -10.06
CA LYS A 191 4.64 -12.26 -9.74
C LYS A 191 5.41 -12.99 -8.62
N THR A 192 4.72 -13.42 -7.56
CA THR A 192 5.32 -14.22 -6.49
C THR A 192 4.99 -15.70 -6.69
N ASN A 193 5.98 -16.56 -6.45
CA ASN A 193 5.78 -18.02 -6.52
C ASN A 193 5.14 -18.58 -5.23
N TYR A 194 5.24 -17.84 -4.13
CA TYR A 194 4.71 -18.18 -2.81
C TYR A 194 3.75 -17.09 -2.33
N ALA A 195 2.87 -17.48 -1.40
CA ALA A 195 1.93 -16.55 -0.79
C ALA A 195 2.69 -15.61 0.16
N VAL A 196 2.36 -14.33 0.09
CA VAL A 196 2.95 -13.27 0.90
C VAL A 196 1.86 -12.69 1.78
N GLU A 197 2.18 -12.40 3.03
CA GLU A 197 1.26 -11.70 3.92
C GLU A 197 1.38 -10.19 3.75
N PHE A 198 0.25 -9.51 3.65
CA PHE A 198 0.22 -8.06 3.45
C PHE A 198 -1.09 -7.47 3.98
N ILE A 199 -1.06 -6.17 4.25
CA ILE A 199 -2.21 -5.40 4.71
C ILE A 199 -2.78 -4.61 3.54
N VAL A 200 -4.10 -4.66 3.42
CA VAL A 200 -4.87 -3.91 2.44
C VAL A 200 -5.95 -3.06 3.12
N LYS A 201 -6.41 -2.04 2.42
CA LYS A 201 -7.65 -1.32 2.75
C LYS A 201 -8.71 -1.75 1.74
N VAL A 202 -9.83 -2.26 2.23
CA VAL A 202 -10.99 -2.54 1.39
C VAL A 202 -11.81 -1.26 1.29
N LYS A 203 -12.02 -0.78 0.06
CA LYS A 203 -12.79 0.44 -0.22
C LYS A 203 -14.12 0.08 -0.88
N PRO A 204 -15.18 0.87 -0.66
CA PRO A 204 -16.43 0.66 -1.36
C PRO A 204 -16.27 0.97 -2.86
N ASN A 205 -16.94 0.21 -3.71
CA ASN A 205 -17.07 0.53 -5.13
C ASN A 205 -18.53 0.33 -5.59
N GLU A 206 -19.11 1.35 -6.20
CA GLU A 206 -20.53 1.33 -6.61
C GLU A 206 -20.85 0.30 -7.70
N LYS A 207 -19.85 -0.13 -8.49
CA LYS A 207 -20.06 -1.05 -9.62
C LYS A 207 -19.76 -2.49 -9.28
N ASP A 208 -18.62 -2.76 -8.63
CA ASP A 208 -18.14 -4.12 -8.39
C ASP A 208 -18.18 -4.51 -6.90
N GLY A 209 -18.84 -3.71 -6.07
CA GLY A 209 -18.99 -3.89 -4.64
C GLY A 209 -17.80 -3.37 -3.82
N PHE A 210 -16.57 -3.71 -4.23
CA PHE A 210 -15.37 -3.31 -3.48
C PHE A 210 -14.10 -3.12 -4.35
N GLU A 211 -13.19 -2.29 -3.86
CA GLU A 211 -11.79 -2.16 -4.29
C GLU A 211 -10.88 -2.72 -3.19
N ILE A 212 -9.79 -3.40 -3.56
CA ILE A 212 -8.70 -3.74 -2.66
C ILE A 212 -7.50 -2.85 -2.99
N LYS A 213 -7.01 -2.10 -2.01
CA LYS A 213 -5.81 -1.28 -2.14
C LYS A 213 -4.72 -1.78 -1.21
N LEU A 214 -3.55 -2.11 -1.77
CA LEU A 214 -2.37 -2.43 -0.98
C LEU A 214 -2.00 -1.25 -0.08
N VAL A 215 -1.79 -1.54 1.20
CA VAL A 215 -1.25 -0.58 2.17
C VAL A 215 0.18 -0.93 2.51
N LYS A 216 0.46 -2.21 2.80
CA LYS A 216 1.77 -2.61 3.30
C LYS A 216 2.08 -4.09 3.07
N LEU A 217 3.32 -4.42 2.73
CA LEU A 217 3.82 -5.79 2.78
C LEU A 217 4.33 -6.12 4.18
N LEU A 218 4.04 -7.33 4.66
CA LEU A 218 4.59 -7.85 5.92
C LEU A 218 5.81 -8.71 5.62
N LYS A 219 6.82 -8.61 6.49
CA LYS A 219 8.08 -9.38 6.41
C LYS A 219 7.91 -10.75 7.05
#